data_AF-A0A9P0LBE3-F1
#
_entry.id   AF-A0A9P0LBE3-F1
#
_cell.length_a   1.000
_cell.length_b   1.000
_cell.length_c   1.000
_cell.angle_alpha   90.00
_cell.angle_beta   90.00
_cell.angle_gamma   90.00
#
_symmetry.space_group_name_H-M   'P 1'
#
loop_
_entity.id
_entity.type
_entity.pdbx_description
1 polymer ?
#
loop_
_entity_poly.entity_id
_entity_poly.type
_entity_poly.pdbx_seq_one_letter_code
_entity_poly.pdbx_strand_id
1 'polypeptide(L)'
;MTEERLHIDWGNDKLYRTQKLVEKNPYDLESWSLLLREAQTKHISEVRALYEHLIGIFPNASRYWRIYIEHEVNMLADEIQKL
;
A
#
# COMPACT_ATOMS: atom_id res chain seq x y z
N MET A 1 -14.45 -14.99 3.37
CA MET A 1 -13.63 -13.81 3.06
C MET A 1 -12.62 -13.71 4.18
N THR A 2 -11.40 -14.18 3.94
CA THR A 2 -10.33 -14.20 4.95
C THR A 2 -10.02 -12.76 5.37
N GLU A 3 -10.21 -12.46 6.65
CA GLU A 3 -9.71 -11.24 7.27
C GLU A 3 -8.17 -11.30 7.30
N GLU A 4 -7.52 -11.15 6.14
CA GLU A 4 -6.09 -10.89 6.12
C GLU A 4 -5.88 -9.48 6.65
N ARG A 5 -5.66 -9.39 7.95
CA ARG A 5 -5.23 -8.17 8.60
C ARG A 5 -3.90 -7.76 7.97
N LEU A 6 -3.86 -6.56 7.43
CA LEU A 6 -2.64 -5.96 6.93
C LEU A 6 -1.60 -5.95 8.07
N HIS A 7 -0.51 -6.68 7.90
CA HIS A 7 0.56 -6.72 8.89
C HIS A 7 1.80 -6.03 8.33
N ILE A 8 1.74 -4.71 8.28
CA ILE A 8 2.80 -3.84 7.76
C ILE A 8 3.47 -3.16 8.95
N ASP A 9 4.79 -3.29 9.04
CA ASP A 9 5.57 -2.54 10.01
C ASP A 9 5.84 -1.13 9.48
N TRP A 10 5.03 -0.18 9.97
CA TRP A 10 5.15 1.22 9.62
C TRP A 10 6.29 1.94 10.35
N GLY A 11 6.83 1.37 11.43
CA GLY A 11 7.77 2.07 12.31
C GLY A 11 7.19 3.34 12.98
N ASN A 12 5.88 3.55 12.89
CA ASN A 12 5.20 4.76 13.37
C ASN A 12 3.75 4.48 13.78
N ASP A 13 3.42 4.77 15.04
CA ASP A 13 2.09 4.60 15.63
C ASP A 13 0.97 5.33 14.86
N LYS A 14 1.26 6.51 14.31
CA LYS A 14 0.26 7.26 13.53
C LYS A 14 -0.18 6.46 12.31
N LEU A 15 0.78 5.90 11.58
CA LEU A 15 0.52 5.13 10.36
C LEU A 15 -0.17 3.81 10.68
N TYR A 16 0.22 3.14 11.77
CA TYR A 16 -0.49 1.97 12.27
C TYR A 16 -1.98 2.28 12.57
N ARG A 17 -2.25 3.40 13.26
CA ARG A 17 -3.63 3.84 13.52
C ARG A 17 -4.38 4.18 12.23
N THR A 18 -3.74 4.85 11.27
CA THR A 18 -4.33 5.15 9.95
C THR A 18 -4.67 3.86 9.21
N GLN A 19 -3.83 2.83 9.26
CA GLN A 19 -4.16 1.52 8.70
C GLN A 19 -5.41 0.92 9.35
N LYS A 20 -5.53 0.99 10.68
CA LYS A 20 -6.73 0.54 11.39
C LYS A 20 -7.98 1.37 11.07
N LEU A 21 -7.82 2.63 10.65
CA LEU A 21 -8.91 3.44 10.15
C LEU A 21 -9.40 2.95 8.79
N VAL A 22 -8.51 2.67 7.83
CA VAL A 22 -8.94 2.16 6.52
C VAL A 22 -9.51 0.74 6.59
N GLU A 23 -9.01 -0.11 7.52
CA GLU A 23 -9.60 -1.43 7.79
C GLU A 23 -11.05 -1.32 8.31
N LYS A 24 -11.38 -0.27 9.08
CA LYS A 24 -12.72 -0.04 9.63
C LYS A 24 -13.61 0.79 8.71
N ASN A 25 -13.03 1.71 7.96
CA ASN A 25 -13.68 2.62 7.02
C ASN A 25 -12.94 2.57 5.67
N PRO A 26 -13.22 1.56 4.82
CA PRO A 26 -12.49 1.33 3.57
C PRO A 26 -12.53 2.48 2.57
N TYR A 27 -13.50 3.39 2.70
CA TYR A 27 -13.70 4.50 1.78
C TYR A 27 -13.09 5.83 2.25
N ASP A 28 -12.30 5.83 3.33
CA ASP A 28 -11.52 7.00 3.77
C ASP A 28 -10.34 7.28 2.84
N LEU A 29 -10.59 8.07 1.79
CA LEU A 29 -9.61 8.40 0.76
C LEU A 29 -8.41 9.20 1.29
N GLU A 30 -8.58 9.98 2.36
CA GLU A 30 -7.50 10.76 2.97
C GLU A 30 -6.53 9.84 3.71
N SER A 31 -7.07 8.90 4.51
CA SER A 31 -6.26 7.88 5.17
C SER A 31 -5.52 7.00 4.16
N TRP A 32 -6.18 6.60 3.07
CA TRP A 32 -5.52 5.89 1.97
C TRP A 32 -4.41 6.70 1.30
N SER A 33 -4.63 7.99 1.06
CA SER A 33 -3.63 8.87 0.46
C SER A 33 -2.39 9.01 1.35
N LEU A 34 -2.57 9.06 2.67
CA LEU A 34 -1.46 9.07 3.63
C LEU A 34 -0.66 7.77 3.59
N LEU A 35 -1.35 6.61 3.65
CA LEU A 35 -0.70 5.30 3.64
C LEU A 35 0.03 5.03 2.31
N LEU A 36 -0.55 5.40 1.18
CA LEU A 36 0.07 5.23 -0.14
C LEU A 36 1.34 6.06 -0.32
N ARG A 37 1.37 7.27 0.26
CA ARG A 37 2.58 8.10 0.23
C ARG A 37 3.70 7.45 1.02
N GLU A 38 3.39 6.91 2.20
CA GLU A 38 4.38 6.19 3.00
C GLU A 38 4.78 4.87 2.37
N ALA A 39 3.85 4.13 1.77
CA ALA A 39 4.15 2.83 1.18
C ALA A 39 5.24 2.92 0.10
N GLN A 40 5.25 4.00 -0.69
CA GLN A 40 6.24 4.24 -1.75
C GLN A 40 7.66 4.53 -1.23
N THR A 41 7.86 4.70 0.09
CA THR A 41 9.20 4.85 0.68
C THR A 41 9.77 3.52 1.19
N LYS A 42 8.96 2.47 1.23
CA LYS A 42 9.31 1.13 1.71
C LYS A 42 9.58 0.18 0.55
N HIS A 43 10.24 -0.94 0.82
CA HIS A 43 10.41 -1.95 -0.20
C HIS A 43 9.06 -2.56 -0.58
N ILE A 44 8.83 -2.81 -1.87
CA ILE A 44 7.53 -3.28 -2.35
C ILE A 44 7.07 -4.59 -1.69
N SER A 45 8.01 -5.47 -1.33
CA SER A 45 7.70 -6.71 -0.61
C SER A 45 7.07 -6.50 0.77
N GLU A 46 7.34 -5.36 1.42
CA GLU A 46 6.82 -5.04 2.75
C GLU A 46 5.40 -4.47 2.69
N VAL A 47 5.01 -3.88 1.56
CA VAL A 47 3.77 -3.11 1.42
C VAL A 47 2.82 -3.65 0.36
N ARG A 48 3.19 -4.74 -0.34
CA ARG A 48 2.36 -5.36 -1.39
C ARG A 48 0.92 -5.61 -0.96
N ALA A 49 0.73 -6.17 0.24
CA ALA A 49 -0.59 -6.45 0.80
C ALA A 49 -1.48 -5.19 0.91
N LEU A 50 -0.88 -4.00 1.14
CA LEU A 50 -1.62 -2.74 1.16
C LEU A 50 -2.24 -2.42 -0.20
N TYR A 51 -1.45 -2.56 -1.26
CA TYR A 51 -1.89 -2.30 -2.63
C TYR A 51 -2.97 -3.29 -3.03
N GLU A 52 -2.78 -4.58 -2.73
CA GLU A 52 -3.75 -5.64 -3.00
C GLU A 52 -5.08 -5.39 -2.27
N HIS A 53 -5.04 -4.93 -1.02
CA HIS A 53 -6.25 -4.55 -0.29
C HIS A 53 -6.93 -3.33 -0.93
N LEU A 54 -6.17 -2.30 -1.27
CA LEU A 54 -6.68 -1.07 -1.88
C LEU A 54 -7.36 -1.32 -3.23
N ILE A 55 -6.72 -2.06 -4.14
CA ILE A 55 -7.30 -2.40 -5.45
C ILE A 55 -8.48 -3.37 -5.30
N GLY A 56 -8.52 -4.19 -4.24
CA GLY A 56 -9.70 -4.99 -3.88
C GLY A 56 -10.91 -4.13 -3.51
N ILE A 57 -10.70 -3.00 -2.84
CA ILE A 57 -11.76 -2.04 -2.49
C ILE A 57 -12.15 -1.16 -3.69
N PHE A 58 -11.17 -0.71 -4.46
CA PHE A 58 -11.35 0.22 -5.58
C PHE A 58 -10.87 -0.38 -6.92
N PRO A 59 -11.46 -1.49 -7.40
CA PRO A 59 -10.96 -2.21 -8.57
C PRO A 59 -11.02 -1.39 -9.86
N ASN A 60 -11.98 -0.46 -9.96
CA ASN A 60 -12.16 0.40 -11.14
C ASN A 60 -11.34 1.69 -11.10
N ALA A 61 -10.66 1.98 -9.98
CA ALA A 61 -9.81 3.15 -9.86
C ALA A 61 -8.43 2.85 -10.46
N SER A 62 -8.32 3.00 -11.78
CA SER A 62 -7.08 2.75 -12.56
C SER A 62 -5.85 3.46 -11.99
N ARG A 63 -6.05 4.61 -11.31
CA ARG A 63 -5.01 5.33 -10.58
C ARG A 63 -4.26 4.43 -9.58
N TYR A 64 -4.96 3.60 -8.80
CA TYR A 64 -4.32 2.78 -7.77
C TYR A 64 -3.55 1.60 -8.35
N TRP A 65 -4.08 0.99 -9.42
CA TRP A 65 -3.35 -0.01 -10.21
C TRP A 65 -2.05 0.56 -10.76
N ARG A 66 -2.10 1.76 -11.35
CA ARG A 66 -0.92 2.40 -11.92
C ARG A 66 0.16 2.64 -10.85
N ILE A 67 -0.21 3.18 -9.68
CA ILE A 67 0.75 3.41 -8.58
C ILE A 67 1.38 2.09 -8.12
N TYR A 68 0.60 1.02 -8.00
CA TYR A 68 1.12 -0.29 -7.59
C TYR A 68 2.15 -0.82 -8.61
N ILE A 69 1.79 -0.82 -9.89
CA ILE A 69 2.67 -1.30 -10.98
C ILE A 69 3.94 -0.45 -11.07
N GLU A 70 3.80 0.88 -11.00
CA GLU A 70 4.95 1.81 -11.01
C GLU A 70 5.92 1.49 -9.87
N HIS A 71 5.42 1.19 -8.67
CA HIS A 71 6.25 0.86 -7.53
C HIS A 71 7.00 -0.49 -7.70
N GLU A 72 6.32 -1.55 -8.16
CA GLU A 72 6.95 -2.84 -8.49
C GLU A 72 8.06 -2.69 -9.54
N VAL A 73 7.80 -1.92 -10.61
CA VAL A 73 8.77 -1.70 -11.70
C VAL A 73 9.98 -0.91 -11.22
N ASN A 74 9.76 0.15 -10.42
CA ASN A 74 10.86 0.97 -9.91
C ASN A 74 11.78 0.16 -8.97
N MET A 75 11.21 -0.63 -8.06
CA MET A 75 12.01 -1.45 -7.13
C MET A 75 12.79 -2.53 -7.88
N LEU A 76 12.17 -3.20 -8.87
CA LEU A 76 12.87 -4.17 -9.71
C LEU A 76 14.02 -3.52 -10.50
N ALA A 77 13.80 -2.32 -11.06
CA ALA A 77 14.84 -1.59 -11.78
C ALA A 77 16.02 -1.22 -10.87
N ASP A 78 15.72 -0.76 -9.64
CA ASP A 78 16.73 -0.42 -8.63
C ASP A 78 17.54 -1.65 -8.17
N GLU A 79 16.92 -2.83 -8.10
CA GLU A 79 17.63 -4.08 -7.81
C GLU A 79 18.55 -4.49 -8.96
N ILE A 80 18.08 -4.40 -10.21
CA ILE A 80 18.87 -4.75 -11.40
C ILE A 80 20.09 -3.84 -11.55
N GLN A 81 19.96 -2.55 -11.25
CA GLN A 81 21.09 -1.60 -11.34
C GLN A 81 22.18 -1.83 -10.29
N LYS A 82 21.90 -2.59 -9.24
CA LYS A 82 22.87 -2.91 -8.17
C LYS A 82 23.66 -4.20 -8.44
N LEU A 83 23.34 -4.93 -9.50
CA LEU A 83 24.04 -6.13 -9.97
C LEU A 83 25.16 -5.78 -10.95
#